data_AF-A0A1X2I0D9-F1
#
_entry.id   AF-A0A1X2I0D9-F1
#
_cell.length_a   1.000
_cell.length_b   1.000
_cell.length_c   1.000
_cell.angle_alpha   90.00
_cell.angle_beta   90.00
_cell.angle_gamma   90.00
#
_symmetry.space_group_name_H-M   'P 1'
#
loop_
_entity.id
_entity.type
_entity.pdbx_description
1 polymer ?
#
loop_
_entity_poly.entity_id
_entity_poly.type
_entity_poly.pdbx_seq_one_letter_code
_entity_poly.pdbx_strand_id
1 'polypeptide(L)'
;MPSSKYKRIIENKDVVDGWKIDNLVSVKLKLYEVMDTKDKLKLFFLSCTTDSLNFSADILPTFATSNIDWPFRFQDNVPPFGMKHGAVNFDLTSVSTIHLIRMNDGYSKLNLKPLQYAVITCGMANYLITEFRRTRKPQCKQLGLNVPNTPISVVYIPICQFTARKKTEEGNVIEIEDHILLVGSFERNKWVLQCPQRRQRISEDDILRHCLDDDPGFDIY
;
A
#
# COMPACT_ATOMS: atom_id res chain seq x y z
N MET A 1 1.53 -13.79 -16.52
CA MET A 1 2.24 -12.49 -16.63
C MET A 1 1.88 -11.82 -17.95
N PRO A 2 1.62 -10.50 -17.99
CA PRO A 2 1.37 -9.77 -19.24
C PRO A 2 2.69 -9.59 -19.99
N SER A 3 3.22 -10.68 -20.53
CA SER A 3 4.58 -10.73 -21.07
C SER A 3 4.76 -9.72 -22.20
N SER A 4 3.74 -9.46 -23.02
CA SER A 4 3.83 -8.56 -24.17
C SER A 4 4.09 -7.09 -23.82
N LYS A 5 3.59 -6.60 -22.68
CA LYS A 5 3.59 -5.16 -22.35
C LYS A 5 4.99 -4.62 -22.07
N TYR A 6 5.80 -5.36 -21.32
CA TYR A 6 7.16 -4.96 -20.94
C TYR A 6 8.25 -5.70 -21.72
N LYS A 7 7.87 -6.64 -22.59
CA LYS A 7 8.78 -7.48 -23.39
C LYS A 7 9.89 -6.67 -24.05
N ARG A 8 9.52 -5.59 -24.76
CA ARG A 8 10.47 -4.76 -25.52
C ARG A 8 11.52 -4.08 -24.64
N ILE A 9 11.17 -3.76 -23.39
CA ILE A 9 12.09 -3.14 -22.44
C ILE A 9 13.07 -4.20 -21.91
N ILE A 10 12.56 -5.38 -21.59
CA ILE A 10 13.34 -6.48 -20.97
C ILE A 10 14.23 -7.19 -22.00
N GLU A 11 13.80 -7.30 -23.26
CA GLU A 11 14.60 -7.93 -24.32
C GLU A 11 15.66 -7.01 -24.92
N ASN A 12 15.60 -5.70 -24.64
CA ASN A 12 16.64 -4.79 -25.07
C ASN A 12 17.88 -4.94 -24.18
N LYS A 13 18.87 -5.67 -24.68
CA LYS A 13 20.10 -5.98 -23.96
C LYS A 13 20.87 -4.73 -23.53
N ASP A 14 20.97 -3.72 -24.39
CA ASP A 14 21.70 -2.48 -24.05
C ASP A 14 21.05 -1.74 -22.88
N VAL A 15 19.72 -1.75 -22.82
CA VAL A 15 18.96 -1.16 -21.71
C VAL A 15 19.18 -1.95 -20.42
N VAL A 16 19.07 -3.28 -20.48
CA VAL A 16 19.19 -4.16 -19.30
C VAL A 16 20.62 -4.18 -18.75
N ASP A 17 21.63 -4.24 -19.62
CA ASP A 17 23.04 -4.19 -19.22
C ASP A 17 23.36 -2.87 -18.48
N GLY A 18 22.68 -1.77 -18.86
CA GLY A 18 22.77 -0.47 -18.18
C GLY A 18 22.16 -0.41 -16.78
N TRP A 19 21.33 -1.38 -16.37
CA TRP A 19 20.66 -1.36 -15.06
C TRP A 19 21.58 -1.69 -13.88
N LYS A 20 22.76 -2.27 -14.14
CA LYS A 20 23.75 -2.68 -13.12
C LYS A 20 23.11 -3.54 -12.02
N ILE A 21 22.39 -4.57 -12.42
CA ILE A 21 21.75 -5.52 -11.50
C ILE A 21 22.83 -6.35 -10.80
N ASP A 22 22.83 -6.31 -9.48
CA ASP A 22 23.79 -7.01 -8.62
C ASP A 22 23.12 -8.03 -7.68
N ASN A 23 21.80 -7.96 -7.51
CA ASN A 23 21.04 -8.85 -6.63
C ASN A 23 19.54 -8.86 -7.01
N LEU A 24 18.77 -9.72 -6.34
CA LEU A 24 17.33 -9.86 -6.60
C LEU A 24 16.53 -8.58 -6.24
N VAL A 25 17.00 -7.81 -5.25
CA VAL A 25 16.35 -6.55 -4.87
C VAL A 25 16.48 -5.53 -6.00
N SER A 26 17.67 -5.38 -6.61
CA SER A 26 17.86 -4.48 -7.74
C SER A 26 17.05 -4.89 -8.97
N VAL A 27 16.84 -6.20 -9.21
CA VAL A 27 15.87 -6.67 -10.22
C VAL A 27 14.46 -6.17 -9.91
N LYS A 28 13.95 -6.42 -8.69
CA LYS A 28 12.58 -6.07 -8.32
C LYS A 28 12.34 -4.55 -8.36
N LEU A 29 13.30 -3.76 -7.90
CA LEU A 29 13.23 -2.29 -7.97
C LEU A 29 13.23 -1.80 -9.42
N LYS A 30 14.04 -2.39 -10.31
CA LYS A 30 14.05 -2.03 -11.73
C LYS A 30 12.76 -2.41 -12.45
N LEU A 31 12.23 -3.60 -12.16
CA LEU A 31 10.92 -4.02 -12.67
C LEU A 31 9.82 -3.05 -12.21
N TYR A 32 9.87 -2.61 -10.95
CA TYR A 32 8.93 -1.60 -10.45
C TYR A 32 9.09 -0.26 -11.18
N GLU A 33 10.32 0.22 -11.42
CA GLU A 33 10.57 1.47 -12.14
C GLU A 33 9.91 1.50 -13.52
N VAL A 34 9.97 0.39 -14.27
CA VAL A 34 9.43 0.30 -15.64
C VAL A 34 7.94 0.00 -15.72
N MET A 35 7.31 -0.41 -14.60
CA MET A 35 5.87 -0.65 -14.56
C MET A 35 5.07 0.65 -14.66
N ASP A 36 3.90 0.58 -15.31
CA ASP A 36 2.94 1.66 -15.24
C ASP A 36 2.23 1.71 -13.87
N THR A 37 1.53 2.83 -13.59
CA THR A 37 0.82 3.05 -12.33
C THR A 37 -0.13 1.92 -11.98
N LYS A 38 -0.86 1.40 -12.96
CA LYS A 38 -1.83 0.32 -12.76
C LYS A 38 -1.14 -0.95 -12.26
N ASP A 39 -0.05 -1.38 -12.90
CA ASP A 39 0.64 -2.60 -12.51
C ASP A 39 1.44 -2.41 -11.21
N LYS A 40 1.97 -1.21 -10.94
CA LYS A 40 2.57 -0.86 -9.62
C LYS A 40 1.57 -0.99 -8.48
N LEU A 41 0.35 -0.45 -8.64
CA LEU A 41 -0.71 -0.58 -7.64
C LEU A 41 -1.10 -2.05 -7.44
N LYS A 42 -1.29 -2.83 -8.51
CA LYS A 42 -1.57 -4.27 -8.38
C LYS A 42 -0.50 -4.97 -7.55
N LEU A 43 0.77 -4.74 -7.89
CA LEU A 43 1.90 -5.33 -7.18
C LEU A 43 1.89 -4.94 -5.70
N PHE A 44 1.62 -3.66 -5.43
CA PHE A 44 1.54 -3.15 -4.08
C PHE A 44 0.43 -3.84 -3.27
N PHE A 45 -0.80 -3.91 -3.80
CA PHE A 45 -1.91 -4.61 -3.12
C PHE A 45 -1.65 -6.10 -2.93
N LEU A 46 -1.02 -6.77 -3.91
CA LEU A 46 -0.60 -8.17 -3.76
C LEU A 46 0.44 -8.35 -2.64
N SER A 47 1.35 -7.38 -2.46
CA SER A 47 2.31 -7.40 -1.34
C SER A 47 1.68 -7.12 0.02
N CYS A 48 0.44 -6.64 0.07
CA CYS A 48 -0.29 -6.33 1.30
C CYS A 48 -1.10 -7.52 1.86
N THR A 49 -1.04 -8.70 1.22
CA THR A 49 -1.76 -9.87 1.72
C THR A 49 -1.18 -10.38 3.04
N THR A 50 -2.01 -11.05 3.84
CA THR A 50 -1.66 -11.55 5.18
C THR A 50 -0.43 -12.42 5.15
N ASP A 51 -0.34 -13.28 4.14
CA ASP A 51 0.78 -14.21 4.00
C ASP A 51 2.05 -13.48 3.61
N SER A 52 1.99 -12.46 2.75
CA SER A 52 3.15 -11.67 2.33
C SER A 52 3.74 -10.80 3.45
N LEU A 53 2.91 -10.25 4.35
CA LEU A 53 3.35 -9.33 5.41
C LEU A 53 3.95 -10.03 6.62
N ASN A 54 3.64 -11.31 6.85
CA ASN A 54 4.17 -12.07 7.98
C ASN A 54 5.66 -12.45 7.80
N PHE A 55 6.18 -12.45 6.57
CA PHE A 55 7.57 -12.85 6.29
C PHE A 55 8.57 -11.68 6.20
N SER A 56 8.11 -10.46 5.96
CA SER A 56 8.99 -9.30 5.78
C SER A 56 8.97 -8.39 7.02
N ALA A 57 9.92 -8.60 7.92
CA ALA A 57 10.25 -7.64 8.99
C ALA A 57 11.09 -6.44 8.49
N ASP A 58 11.40 -6.40 7.18
CA ASP A 58 12.35 -5.48 6.60
C ASP A 58 11.76 -4.09 6.35
N ILE A 59 12.64 -3.09 6.41
CA ILE A 59 12.38 -1.63 6.29
C ILE A 59 12.42 -1.17 4.81
N LEU A 60 12.38 -2.12 3.88
CA LEU A 60 12.40 -1.83 2.45
C LEU A 60 10.97 -1.82 1.92
N PRO A 61 10.69 -1.06 0.84
CA PRO A 61 9.36 -1.01 0.26
C PRO A 61 8.87 -2.44 0.03
N THR A 62 7.74 -2.76 0.67
CA THR A 62 7.33 -4.13 0.97
C THR A 62 7.37 -5.05 -0.25
N PHE A 63 7.03 -4.58 -1.45
CA PHE A 63 7.07 -5.42 -2.65
C PHE A 63 8.48 -5.92 -3.06
N ALA A 64 9.55 -5.20 -2.73
CA ALA A 64 10.92 -5.60 -3.10
C ALA A 64 11.42 -6.76 -2.22
N THR A 65 10.89 -6.90 -1.01
CA THR A 65 11.30 -7.92 -0.04
C THR A 65 10.24 -8.98 0.22
N SER A 66 8.96 -8.69 -0.02
CA SER A 66 7.87 -9.65 0.19
C SER A 66 7.91 -10.79 -0.84
N ASN A 67 7.58 -11.98 -0.34
CA ASN A 67 7.13 -13.09 -1.18
C ASN A 67 5.69 -12.79 -1.57
N ILE A 68 5.49 -12.43 -2.84
CA ILE A 68 4.16 -12.15 -3.36
C ILE A 68 3.44 -13.48 -3.49
N ASP A 69 2.49 -13.75 -2.59
CA ASP A 69 1.53 -14.81 -2.84
C ASP A 69 0.53 -14.29 -3.87
N TRP A 70 0.30 -15.08 -4.91
CA TRP A 70 -0.71 -14.79 -5.93
C TRP A 70 -1.96 -15.58 -5.53
N PRO A 71 -2.87 -15.00 -4.71
CA PRO A 71 -4.03 -15.76 -4.31
C PRO A 71 -4.85 -16.10 -5.54
N PHE A 72 -5.45 -17.30 -5.53
CA PHE A 72 -6.27 -17.85 -6.62
C PHE A 72 -7.35 -16.86 -7.13
N ARG A 73 -7.78 -15.90 -6.30
CA ARG A 73 -8.75 -14.85 -6.67
C ARG A 73 -8.27 -13.91 -7.78
N PHE A 74 -6.97 -13.87 -8.10
CA PHE A 74 -6.41 -13.08 -9.19
C PHE A 74 -6.15 -13.88 -10.48
N GLN A 75 -6.62 -15.13 -10.59
CA GLN A 75 -6.49 -15.90 -11.83
C GLN A 75 -7.42 -15.35 -12.95
N ASP A 76 -6.75 -14.76 -13.92
CA ASP A 76 -7.05 -14.61 -15.35
C ASP A 76 -8.27 -13.84 -15.87
N ASN A 77 -9.28 -13.41 -15.11
CA ASN A 77 -10.33 -12.54 -15.69
C ASN A 77 -10.98 -11.50 -14.77
N VAL A 78 -10.60 -11.46 -13.49
CA VAL A 78 -11.06 -10.41 -12.57
C VAL A 78 -9.83 -9.61 -12.19
N PRO A 79 -9.54 -8.47 -12.85
CA PRO A 79 -8.53 -7.57 -12.33
C PRO A 79 -8.91 -7.25 -10.87
N PRO A 80 -7.96 -6.99 -9.95
CA PRO A 80 -8.29 -6.28 -8.70
C PRO A 80 -9.09 -4.99 -8.97
N PHE A 81 -8.94 -4.47 -10.19
CA PHE A 81 -9.64 -3.33 -10.76
C PHE A 81 -10.68 -3.74 -11.84
N GLY A 82 -11.24 -4.95 -11.78
CA GLY A 82 -12.29 -5.48 -12.68
C GLY A 82 -13.63 -4.77 -12.54
N MET A 83 -13.66 -3.73 -11.71
CA MET A 83 -14.79 -2.85 -11.55
C MET A 83 -15.01 -2.02 -12.80
N LYS A 84 -16.29 -1.79 -13.12
CA LYS A 84 -16.70 -0.84 -14.16
C LYS A 84 -15.95 0.48 -13.94
N HIS A 85 -15.32 0.98 -15.01
CA HIS A 85 -14.58 2.24 -15.04
C HIS A 85 -15.35 3.33 -14.27
N GLY A 86 -14.80 3.80 -13.15
CA GLY A 86 -15.41 4.87 -12.34
C GLY A 86 -15.28 4.70 -10.82
N ALA A 87 -14.94 3.51 -10.33
CA ALA A 87 -14.94 3.23 -8.89
C ALA A 87 -13.55 3.19 -8.22
N VAL A 88 -12.44 3.31 -8.95
CA VAL A 88 -11.10 3.13 -8.38
C VAL A 88 -10.68 4.36 -7.57
N ASN A 89 -10.12 4.14 -6.38
CA ASN A 89 -9.68 5.19 -5.47
C ASN A 89 -8.29 5.75 -5.78
N PHE A 90 -7.85 5.65 -7.04
CA PHE A 90 -6.51 5.99 -7.48
C PHE A 90 -6.58 6.55 -8.89
N ASP A 91 -5.80 7.60 -9.16
CA ASP A 91 -5.58 8.07 -10.53
C ASP A 91 -4.61 7.11 -11.25
N LEU A 92 -5.15 6.28 -12.13
CA LEU A 92 -4.35 5.30 -12.88
C LEU A 92 -3.53 5.94 -14.02
N THR A 93 -3.79 7.21 -14.35
CA THR A 93 -3.11 7.94 -15.42
C THR A 93 -1.90 8.73 -14.91
N SER A 94 -1.90 9.08 -13.61
CA SER A 94 -0.79 9.78 -12.98
C SER A 94 0.30 8.82 -12.50
N VAL A 95 1.56 9.12 -12.84
CA VAL A 95 2.74 8.41 -12.32
C VAL A 95 3.07 8.79 -10.87
N SER A 96 2.49 9.88 -10.35
CA SER A 96 2.69 10.31 -8.96
C SER A 96 1.76 9.59 -7.97
N THR A 97 0.76 8.86 -8.46
CA THR A 97 -0.18 8.07 -7.66
C THR A 97 0.53 7.04 -6.79
N ILE A 98 1.58 6.41 -7.33
CA ILE A 98 2.43 5.50 -6.58
C ILE A 98 3.86 5.62 -7.11
N HIS A 99 4.77 6.08 -6.25
CA HIS A 99 6.14 6.37 -6.66
C HIS A 99 7.14 5.92 -5.59
N LEU A 100 8.20 5.25 -6.04
CA LEU A 100 9.31 4.85 -5.19
C LEU A 100 10.35 5.97 -5.13
N ILE A 101 10.52 6.59 -3.97
CA ILE A 101 11.49 7.66 -3.74
C ILE A 101 12.74 7.06 -3.09
N ARG A 102 13.89 7.21 -3.75
CA ARG A 102 15.20 6.88 -3.17
C ARG A 102 15.69 8.03 -2.30
N MET A 103 16.14 7.70 -1.11
CA MET A 103 16.70 8.64 -0.13
C MET A 103 18.24 8.56 -0.18
N ASN A 104 18.91 9.62 0.26
CA ASN A 104 20.38 9.75 0.17
C ASN A 104 21.15 8.73 1.02
N ASP A 105 20.51 8.16 2.03
CA ASP A 105 21.03 7.18 2.96
C ASP A 105 20.88 5.73 2.45
N GLY A 106 20.49 5.56 1.18
CA GLY A 106 20.29 4.25 0.55
C GLY A 106 18.94 3.61 0.86
N TYR A 107 18.12 4.23 1.70
CA TYR A 107 16.76 3.77 1.95
C TYR A 107 15.85 4.21 0.81
N SER A 108 14.75 3.50 0.62
CA SER A 108 13.70 3.91 -0.31
C SER A 108 12.37 3.94 0.43
N LYS A 109 11.53 4.91 0.11
CA LYS A 109 10.16 5.00 0.60
C LYS A 109 9.19 4.93 -0.57
N LEU A 110 8.01 4.39 -0.32
CA LEU A 110 6.93 4.36 -1.30
C LEU A 110 5.97 5.50 -0.97
N ASN A 111 5.85 6.48 -1.85
CA ASN A 111 4.81 7.51 -1.74
C ASN A 111 3.55 7.01 -2.45
N LEU A 112 2.42 7.00 -1.74
CA LEU A 112 1.11 6.57 -2.25
C LEU A 112 0.09 7.70 -2.12
N LYS A 113 -0.59 8.03 -3.23
CA LYS A 113 -1.64 9.05 -3.30
C LYS A 113 -2.97 8.44 -3.72
N PRO A 114 -3.80 8.00 -2.77
CA PRO A 114 -5.18 7.67 -3.11
C PRO A 114 -5.98 8.95 -3.41
N LEU A 115 -7.18 8.81 -3.96
CA LEU A 115 -8.12 9.93 -4.12
C LEU A 115 -8.83 10.23 -2.79
N GLN A 116 -9.10 9.19 -2.02
CA GLN A 116 -9.78 9.25 -0.73
C GLN A 116 -9.11 8.33 0.29
N TYR A 117 -9.19 8.68 1.56
CA TYR A 117 -8.82 7.79 2.65
C TYR A 117 -9.74 8.07 3.83
N ALA A 118 -9.64 7.24 4.87
CA ALA A 118 -10.27 7.55 6.13
C ALA A 118 -9.36 7.30 7.32
N VAL A 119 -9.57 8.05 8.39
CA VAL A 119 -8.90 7.84 9.68
C VAL A 119 -9.85 7.03 10.57
N ILE A 120 -9.35 5.92 11.11
CA ILE A 120 -10.11 5.07 12.03
C ILE A 120 -10.05 5.70 13.42
N THR A 121 -11.21 5.97 14.02
CA THR A 121 -11.32 6.67 15.32
C THR A 121 -11.83 5.79 16.46
N CYS A 122 -12.33 4.59 16.16
CA CYS A 122 -12.90 3.70 17.17
C CYS A 122 -11.84 2.97 18.01
N GLY A 123 -12.28 2.19 19.00
CA GLY A 123 -11.41 1.42 19.88
C GLY A 123 -10.45 0.47 19.14
N MET A 124 -10.78 0.08 17.91
CA MET A 124 -9.90 -0.70 17.03
C MET A 124 -8.59 0.03 16.70
N ALA A 125 -8.63 1.35 16.53
CA ALA A 125 -7.43 2.14 16.27
C ALA A 125 -6.43 2.02 17.44
N ASN A 126 -6.92 2.11 18.68
CA ASN A 126 -6.08 1.96 19.88
C ASN A 126 -5.43 0.57 19.96
N TYR A 127 -6.19 -0.48 19.62
CA TYR A 127 -5.65 -1.84 19.55
C TYR A 127 -4.53 -1.95 18.51
N LEU A 128 -4.77 -1.48 17.28
CA LEU A 128 -3.78 -1.52 16.20
C LEU A 128 -2.51 -0.72 16.53
N ILE A 129 -2.66 0.47 17.13
CA ILE A 129 -1.52 1.30 17.56
C ILE A 129 -0.71 0.59 18.66
N THR A 130 -1.40 -0.02 19.62
CA THR A 130 -0.74 -0.77 20.71
C THR A 130 0.04 -1.95 20.15
N GLU A 131 -0.60 -2.72 19.26
CA GLU A 131 0.02 -3.88 18.64
C GLU A 131 1.20 -3.50 17.74
N PHE A 132 1.05 -2.41 16.96
CA PHE A 132 2.12 -1.83 16.16
C PHE A 132 3.32 -1.46 17.03
N ARG A 133 3.12 -0.72 18.13
CA ARG A 133 4.21 -0.35 19.05
C ARG A 133 4.89 -1.56 19.68
N ARG A 134 4.12 -2.61 19.98
CA ARG A 134 4.60 -3.84 20.59
C ARG A 134 5.45 -4.67 19.63
N THR A 135 4.95 -4.88 18.40
CA THR A 135 5.55 -5.79 17.42
C THR A 135 6.59 -5.13 16.53
N ARG A 136 6.46 -3.82 16.27
CA ARG A 136 7.29 -3.05 15.34
C ARG A 136 8.16 -2.01 16.05
N LYS A 137 8.59 -2.30 17.29
CA LYS A 137 9.40 -1.38 18.11
C LYS A 137 10.67 -0.86 17.41
N PRO A 138 11.47 -1.69 16.70
CA PRO A 138 12.65 -1.21 15.97
C PRO A 138 12.29 -0.20 14.87
N GLN A 139 11.27 -0.50 14.06
CA GLN A 139 10.79 0.39 12.99
C GLN A 139 10.22 1.69 13.58
N CYS A 140 9.45 1.61 14.66
CA CYS A 140 8.96 2.78 15.38
C CYS A 140 10.11 3.68 15.82
N LYS A 141 11.20 3.10 16.36
CA LYS A 141 12.37 3.86 16.79
C LYS A 141 13.08 4.52 15.61
N GLN A 142 13.30 3.78 14.53
CA GLN A 142 13.98 4.29 13.33
C GLN A 142 13.20 5.42 12.65
N LEU A 143 11.88 5.30 12.58
CA LEU A 143 11.01 6.33 12.02
C LEU A 143 10.78 7.51 12.98
N GLY A 144 11.18 7.36 14.26
CA GLY A 144 10.95 8.35 15.32
C GLY A 144 9.50 8.41 15.79
N LEU A 145 8.74 7.33 15.62
CA LEU A 145 7.34 7.17 16.07
C LEU A 145 7.24 6.69 17.53
N ASN A 146 8.37 6.39 18.17
CA ASN A 146 8.44 5.95 19.56
C ASN A 146 8.57 7.11 20.58
N VAL A 147 8.56 8.37 20.12
CA VAL A 147 8.66 9.53 21.00
C VAL A 147 7.36 9.65 21.81
N PRO A 148 7.43 9.83 23.14
CA PRO A 148 6.24 10.05 23.96
C PRO A 148 5.37 11.16 23.38
N ASN A 149 4.06 11.01 23.44
CA ASN A 149 3.07 11.98 22.96
C ASN A 149 3.08 12.24 21.44
N THR A 150 3.88 11.53 20.63
CA THR A 150 3.73 11.62 19.17
C THR A 150 2.37 11.04 18.77
N PRO A 151 1.49 11.83 18.12
CA PRO A 151 0.19 11.35 17.69
C PRO A 151 0.40 10.30 16.60
N ILE A 152 -0.13 9.11 16.85
CA ILE A 152 -0.17 8.00 15.89
C ILE A 152 -1.63 7.82 15.48
N SER A 153 -1.85 7.66 14.18
CA SER A 153 -3.16 7.45 13.58
C SER A 153 -3.15 6.14 12.80
N VAL A 154 -4.35 5.60 12.61
CA VAL A 154 -4.59 4.47 11.71
C VAL A 154 -5.36 4.97 10.50
N VAL A 155 -4.75 4.84 9.33
CA VAL A 155 -5.34 5.25 8.06
C VAL A 155 -5.80 4.04 7.28
N TYR A 156 -7.02 4.16 6.79
CA TYR A 156 -7.71 3.21 5.95
C TYR A 156 -7.76 3.71 4.51
N ILE A 157 -7.20 2.95 3.57
CA ILE A 157 -7.22 3.30 2.14
C ILE A 157 -7.89 2.16 1.36
N PRO A 158 -9.14 2.33 0.90
CA PRO A 158 -9.80 1.32 0.10
C PRO A 158 -9.25 1.30 -1.35
N ILE A 159 -9.28 0.14 -2.02
CA ILE A 159 -9.00 0.07 -3.47
C ILE A 159 -10.01 0.91 -4.28
N CYS A 160 -11.24 0.95 -3.80
CA CYS A 160 -12.37 1.59 -4.48
C CYS A 160 -12.90 2.78 -3.68
N GLN A 161 -13.41 3.79 -4.36
CA GLN A 161 -14.03 4.96 -3.74
C GLN A 161 -15.19 4.54 -2.83
N PHE A 162 -15.40 5.27 -1.75
CA PHE A 162 -16.45 4.95 -0.76
C PHE A 162 -17.85 4.93 -1.38
N THR A 163 -18.09 5.76 -2.41
CA THR A 163 -19.38 5.90 -3.10
C THR A 163 -19.74 4.71 -3.99
N ALA A 164 -18.76 3.90 -4.39
CA ALA A 164 -18.97 2.76 -5.27
C ALA A 164 -19.40 1.48 -4.52
N ARG A 165 -19.46 1.52 -3.19
CA ARG A 165 -19.81 0.34 -2.39
C ARG A 165 -21.32 0.14 -2.35
N LYS A 166 -21.74 -1.09 -2.66
CA LYS A 166 -23.12 -1.53 -2.40
C LYS A 166 -23.33 -1.52 -0.90
N LYS A 167 -24.31 -0.76 -0.42
CA LYS A 167 -24.85 -0.95 0.92
C LYS A 167 -25.34 -2.40 1.00
N THR A 168 -24.85 -3.16 1.97
CA THR A 168 -25.40 -4.49 2.25
C THR A 168 -26.81 -4.32 2.83
N GLU A 169 -27.67 -5.32 2.63
CA GLU A 169 -29.04 -5.31 3.18
C GLU A 169 -29.05 -5.27 4.73
N GLU A 170 -27.92 -5.58 5.37
CA GLU A 170 -27.74 -5.65 6.84
C GLU A 170 -27.26 -4.33 7.50
N GLY A 171 -27.25 -3.19 6.80
CA GLY A 171 -27.02 -1.87 7.40
C GLY A 171 -25.71 -1.17 7.00
N ASN A 172 -25.32 -0.12 7.74
CA ASN A 172 -24.16 0.76 7.47
C ASN A 172 -22.80 0.11 7.79
N VAL A 173 -22.65 -1.20 7.58
CA VAL A 173 -21.41 -1.92 7.88
C VAL A 173 -20.58 -2.04 6.61
N ILE A 174 -19.35 -1.54 6.66
CA ILE A 174 -18.39 -1.70 5.58
C ILE A 174 -17.65 -3.02 5.77
N GLU A 175 -17.85 -4.00 4.88
CA GLU A 175 -16.93 -5.13 4.78
C GLU A 175 -15.63 -4.65 4.14
N ILE A 176 -14.54 -4.87 4.87
CA ILE A 176 -13.25 -4.30 4.53
C ILE A 176 -12.48 -5.29 3.67
N GLU A 177 -13.00 -5.61 2.50
CA GLU A 177 -12.22 -6.34 1.50
C GLU A 177 -11.33 -5.35 0.74
N ASP A 178 -10.13 -5.82 0.36
CA ASP A 178 -9.25 -5.14 -0.60
C ASP A 178 -8.89 -3.68 -0.22
N HIS A 179 -8.10 -3.55 0.83
CA HIS A 179 -7.70 -2.26 1.39
C HIS A 179 -6.28 -2.30 1.95
N ILE A 180 -5.76 -1.10 2.23
CA ILE A 180 -4.53 -0.88 2.95
C ILE A 180 -4.86 -0.30 4.31
N LEU A 181 -4.20 -0.81 5.36
CA LEU A 181 -4.13 -0.16 6.65
C LEU A 181 -2.72 0.39 6.84
N LEU A 182 -2.62 1.66 7.19
CA LEU A 182 -1.38 2.30 7.55
C LEU A 182 -1.44 2.70 9.03
N VAL A 183 -0.35 2.48 9.75
CA VAL A 183 -0.18 2.99 11.11
C VAL A 183 1.02 3.93 11.10
N GLY A 184 0.83 5.17 11.54
CA GLY A 184 1.83 6.19 11.35
C GLY A 184 1.46 7.55 11.91
N SER A 185 2.17 8.59 11.47
CA SER A 185 1.96 9.96 11.93
C SER A 185 1.77 10.91 10.74
N PHE A 186 0.69 11.67 10.77
CA PHE A 186 0.42 12.73 9.80
C PHE A 186 1.47 13.84 9.87
N GLU A 187 1.81 14.31 11.07
CA GLU A 187 2.78 15.39 11.28
C GLU A 187 4.13 15.09 10.62
N ARG A 188 4.55 13.83 10.67
CA ARG A 188 5.85 13.41 10.12
C ARG A 188 5.76 12.84 8.70
N ASN A 189 4.55 12.60 8.21
CA ASN A 189 4.25 11.76 7.06
C ASN A 189 5.12 10.49 7.04
N LYS A 190 4.97 9.64 8.06
CA LYS A 190 5.68 8.35 8.12
C LYS A 190 4.71 7.25 8.46
N TRP A 191 4.58 6.31 7.54
CA TRP A 191 3.56 5.27 7.58
C TRP A 191 4.19 3.90 7.45
N VAL A 192 3.65 2.96 8.20
CA VAL A 192 4.01 1.55 8.09
C VAL A 192 2.78 0.76 7.72
N LEU A 193 2.94 -0.12 6.75
CA LEU A 193 1.88 -1.02 6.32
C LEU A 193 1.52 -2.00 7.46
N GLN A 194 0.26 -2.04 7.82
CA GLN A 194 -0.28 -2.92 8.84
C GLN A 194 -1.17 -4.00 8.19
N CYS A 195 -0.87 -5.25 8.51
CA CYS A 195 -1.70 -6.36 8.07
C CYS A 195 -2.96 -6.45 8.94
N PRO A 196 -4.17 -6.50 8.35
CA PRO A 196 -5.37 -6.89 9.09
C PRO A 196 -5.27 -8.38 9.43
N GLN A 197 -5.10 -8.72 10.70
CA GLN A 197 -5.01 -10.12 11.14
C GLN A 197 -6.32 -10.91 10.91
N ARG A 198 -7.46 -10.21 10.72
CA ARG A 198 -8.79 -10.79 10.46
C ARG A 198 -9.62 -9.84 9.61
N ARG A 199 -10.67 -10.37 8.96
CA ARG A 199 -11.76 -9.56 8.40
C ARG A 199 -12.37 -8.73 9.53
N GLN A 200 -12.02 -7.45 9.57
CA GLN A 200 -12.60 -6.50 10.50
C GLN A 200 -13.83 -5.88 9.84
N ARG A 201 -14.81 -5.49 10.64
CA ARG A 201 -15.95 -4.67 10.24
C ARG A 201 -15.74 -3.32 10.89
N ILE A 202 -15.70 -2.25 10.10
CA ILE A 202 -15.63 -0.88 10.61
C ILE A 202 -16.98 -0.23 10.28
N SER A 203 -17.60 0.42 11.28
CA SER A 203 -18.80 1.23 11.06
C SER A 203 -18.46 2.48 10.25
N GLU A 204 -19.39 2.99 9.44
CA GLU A 204 -19.20 4.30 8.82
C GLU A 204 -18.99 5.44 9.84
N ASP A 205 -19.57 5.30 11.03
CA ASP A 205 -19.44 6.28 12.12
C ASP A 205 -18.05 6.26 12.77
N ASP A 206 -17.28 5.18 12.55
CA ASP A 206 -15.95 4.97 13.11
C ASP A 206 -14.83 5.52 12.21
N ILE A 207 -15.19 6.19 11.12
CA ILE A 207 -14.24 6.70 10.13
C ILE A 207 -14.46 8.18 9.82
N LEU A 208 -13.37 8.94 9.79
CA LEU A 208 -13.35 10.31 9.27
C LEU A 208 -12.83 10.25 7.83
N ARG A 209 -13.68 10.57 6.85
CA ARG A 209 -13.34 10.53 5.43
C ARG A 209 -12.61 11.81 5.01
N HIS A 210 -11.61 11.65 4.17
CA HIS A 210 -10.82 12.73 3.61
C HIS A 210 -10.64 12.52 2.11
N CYS A 211 -10.65 13.62 1.34
CA CYS A 211 -10.26 13.65 -0.07
C CYS A 211 -8.90 14.35 -0.20
N LEU A 212 -8.06 13.88 -1.11
CA LEU A 212 -6.68 14.33 -1.28
C LEU A 212 -6.56 15.16 -2.56
N ASP A 213 -7.02 16.42 -2.54
CA ASP A 213 -6.86 17.28 -3.73
C ASP A 213 -5.45 17.89 -3.81
N ASP A 214 -4.78 18.19 -2.68
CA ASP A 214 -3.44 18.81 -2.62
C ASP A 214 -2.43 18.13 -1.66
N ASP A 215 -2.75 16.94 -1.17
CA ASP A 215 -1.95 16.29 -0.12
C ASP A 215 -0.66 15.64 -0.69
N PRO A 216 0.46 15.67 0.08
CA PRO A 216 1.71 15.02 -0.30
C PRO A 216 1.62 13.49 -0.47
N GLY A 217 0.51 12.86 -0.06
CA GLY A 217 0.35 11.41 -0.05
C GLY A 217 1.03 10.79 1.16
N PHE A 218 0.97 9.46 1.22
CA PHE A 218 1.51 8.67 2.32
C PHE A 218 2.91 8.17 1.99
N ASP A 219 3.90 8.62 2.75
CA ASP A 219 5.27 8.08 2.68
C ASP A 219 5.36 6.81 3.53
N ILE A 220 5.36 5.67 2.84
CA ILE A 220 5.36 4.33 3.41
C ILE A 220 6.79 3.79 3.47
N TYR A 221 7.17 3.30 4.65
CA TYR A 221 8.49 2.76 5.00
C TYR A 221 8.39 1.31 5.45
#